data_AF-A0A8C7GP78-F1
#
_entry.id   AF-A0A8C7GP78-F1
#
_cell.length_a   1.000
_cell.length_b   1.000
_cell.length_c   1.000
_cell.angle_alpha   90.00
_cell.angle_beta   90.00
_cell.angle_gamma   90.00
#
_symmetry.space_group_name_H-M   'P 1'
#
loop_
_entity.id
_entity.type
_entity.pdbx_description
1 polymer ?
#
loop_
_entity_poly.entity_id
_entity_poly.type
_entity_poly.pdbx_seq_one_letter_code
_entity_poly.pdbx_strand_id
1 'polypeptide(L)'
;MTLIIGSDGAPNPGLGLHVHGETVSFQDCERPFFRAVVELTARTEWILCGSIFAGSYFKFLQRFKLESKLSTLFVDLTSLNTLVHLRDLQLTGVDLNRQTGLAIMFHNLTRLETLMILGCRIDYLEKDLSKDLQSLRELRLVINNELTIMEEFPEPLKSLKYLLIQDLLLQCSCNNAWIDNWAKRNRQVQVMFWDSTLGMKEINCIGEHGTQNFLKYSQIHCSMDVGFILFASNTLGLLLFMLVVLLHHLAGQYLLALFYITRGWLEEAVFRNNKRRYRYDAFVSYSGKDERWVVEELLPNMEQRGPPFLRLCLHSRDFQLGKDIVDNITDSLYSSRRTVCLVSRDYLRSNWCSLEMKLATDRLRVEQRDILILVFLEDISPHQLSAHHRLARLVKTRTYLDWPKEPEQYQDFWDRLWATLAPKHGQ
;
A
#
# COMPACT_ATOMS: atom_id res chain seq x y z
N MET A 1 -63.69 30.90 -3.36
CA MET A 1 -64.80 30.08 -2.80
C MET A 1 -64.26 29.42 -1.54
N THR A 2 -64.81 29.71 -0.38
CA THR A 2 -64.27 29.25 0.92
C THR A 2 -65.04 28.00 1.34
N LEU A 3 -64.37 26.85 1.37
CA LEU A 3 -64.97 25.60 1.85
C LEU A 3 -64.51 25.38 3.29
N ILE A 4 -65.42 25.53 4.26
CA ILE A 4 -65.13 25.27 5.67
C ILE A 4 -65.54 23.83 5.98
N ILE A 5 -64.56 22.96 6.21
CA ILE A 5 -64.76 21.57 6.63
C ILE A 5 -64.29 21.46 8.08
N GLY A 6 -65.24 21.31 9.01
CA GLY A 6 -64.95 21.19 10.44
C GLY A 6 -66.14 20.55 11.14
N SER A 7 -66.21 19.21 11.15
CA SER A 7 -67.17 18.48 11.96
C SER A 7 -66.60 18.28 13.37
N ASP A 8 -67.42 18.44 14.41
CA ASP A 8 -67.10 18.02 15.78
C ASP A 8 -67.15 16.49 15.94
N GLY A 9 -67.79 15.78 14.98
CA GLY A 9 -67.78 14.33 14.92
C GLY A 9 -66.44 13.79 14.40
N ALA A 10 -65.96 12.70 15.00
CA ALA A 10 -64.84 11.93 14.48
C ALA A 10 -65.38 10.84 13.53
N PRO A 11 -65.37 11.04 12.20
CA PRO A 11 -65.70 9.96 11.29
C PRO A 11 -64.71 8.80 11.50
N ASN A 12 -65.16 7.57 11.24
CA ASN A 12 -64.29 6.40 11.33
C ASN A 12 -63.04 6.63 10.44
N PRO A 13 -61.84 6.23 10.89
CA PRO A 13 -60.62 6.38 10.11
C PRO A 13 -60.74 5.64 8.78
N GLY A 14 -60.32 6.28 7.69
CA GLY A 14 -60.46 5.74 6.34
C GLY A 14 -60.91 6.74 5.28
N LEU A 15 -61.00 8.03 5.62
CA LEU A 15 -61.49 9.06 4.70
C LEU A 15 -60.41 9.46 3.68
N GLY A 16 -60.81 9.58 2.41
CA GLY A 16 -60.01 10.19 1.36
C GLY A 16 -60.48 11.63 1.10
N LEU A 17 -59.55 12.58 1.10
CA LEU A 17 -59.80 13.99 0.85
C LEU A 17 -59.10 14.44 -0.44
N HIS A 18 -59.87 14.91 -1.41
CA HIS A 18 -59.35 15.48 -2.65
C HIS A 18 -59.70 16.96 -2.70
N VAL A 19 -58.68 17.81 -2.78
CA VAL A 19 -58.83 19.27 -2.84
C VAL A 19 -58.15 19.81 -4.09
N HIS A 20 -58.84 20.72 -4.78
CA HIS A 20 -58.36 21.36 -6.00
C HIS A 20 -58.67 22.85 -5.95
N GLY A 21 -57.67 23.67 -6.25
CA GLY A 21 -57.79 25.12 -6.30
C GLY A 21 -56.41 25.77 -6.26
N GLU A 22 -56.30 27.04 -6.62
CA GLU A 22 -55.03 27.77 -6.57
C GLU A 22 -54.48 27.84 -5.14
N THR A 23 -55.32 28.24 -4.20
CA THR A 23 -55.03 28.27 -2.76
C THR A 23 -56.08 27.46 -2.00
N VAL A 24 -55.63 26.50 -1.19
CA VAL A 24 -56.48 25.76 -0.26
C VAL A 24 -56.04 26.11 1.15
N SER A 25 -56.92 26.76 1.92
CA SER A 25 -56.68 27.06 3.33
C SER A 25 -57.76 26.42 4.19
N PHE A 26 -57.34 25.68 5.20
CA PHE A 26 -58.20 25.08 6.21
C PHE A 26 -58.24 25.96 7.46
N GLN A 27 -59.37 25.90 8.17
CA GLN A 27 -59.59 26.52 9.46
C GLN A 27 -59.85 25.42 10.49
N ASP A 28 -59.54 25.69 11.76
CA ASP A 28 -59.73 24.74 12.87
C ASP A 28 -59.10 23.35 12.64
N CYS A 29 -57.85 23.29 12.17
CA CYS A 29 -57.21 22.02 11.75
C CYS A 29 -56.95 21.02 12.89
N GLU A 30 -57.15 21.42 14.14
CA GLU A 30 -57.08 20.53 15.30
C GLU A 30 -58.33 19.65 15.46
N ARG A 31 -59.40 19.91 14.68
CA ARG A 31 -60.64 19.14 14.77
C ARG A 31 -60.44 17.65 14.42
N PRO A 32 -61.25 16.74 15.00
CA PRO A 32 -61.11 15.29 14.80
C PRO A 32 -61.18 14.84 13.34
N PHE A 33 -61.89 15.59 12.49
CA PHE A 33 -61.99 15.33 11.06
C PHE A 33 -60.63 15.09 10.39
N PHE A 34 -59.63 15.94 10.66
CA PHE A 34 -58.31 15.87 10.03
C PHE A 34 -57.55 14.58 10.40
N ARG A 35 -57.84 14.02 11.59
CA ARG A 35 -57.25 12.74 12.03
C ARG A 35 -57.89 11.52 11.37
N ALA A 36 -59.11 11.63 10.87
CA ALA A 36 -59.79 10.53 10.21
C ALA A 36 -59.38 10.33 8.74
N VAL A 37 -58.73 11.34 8.15
CA VAL A 37 -58.24 11.31 6.78
C VAL A 37 -56.97 10.46 6.70
N VAL A 38 -57.00 9.46 5.82
CA VAL A 38 -55.89 8.55 5.54
C VAL A 38 -55.30 8.76 4.15
N GLU A 39 -56.03 9.43 3.27
CA GLU A 39 -55.58 9.77 1.92
C GLU A 39 -55.87 11.23 1.60
N LEU A 40 -54.87 11.96 1.14
CA LEU A 40 -54.97 13.38 0.80
C LEU A 40 -54.36 13.61 -0.59
N THR A 41 -55.19 14.07 -1.52
CA THR A 41 -54.73 14.57 -2.81
C THR A 41 -55.00 16.07 -2.89
N ALA A 42 -53.94 16.85 -3.03
CA ALA A 42 -53.99 18.29 -3.10
C ALA A 42 -53.42 18.77 -4.43
N ARG A 43 -54.27 19.38 -5.27
CA ARG A 43 -53.89 20.06 -6.51
C ARG A 43 -54.00 21.56 -6.30
N THR A 44 -52.94 22.14 -5.75
CA THR A 44 -52.92 23.52 -5.28
C THR A 44 -51.50 24.06 -5.15
N GLU A 45 -51.34 25.37 -5.32
CA GLU A 45 -50.07 26.05 -5.11
C GLU A 45 -49.76 26.19 -3.61
N TRP A 46 -50.79 26.38 -2.78
CA TRP A 46 -50.63 26.50 -1.33
C TRP A 46 -51.70 25.71 -0.59
N ILE A 47 -51.27 24.78 0.27
CA ILE A 47 -52.12 24.06 1.20
C ILE A 47 -51.80 24.47 2.64
N LEU A 48 -52.66 25.31 3.20
CA LEU A 48 -52.40 26.03 4.44
C LEU A 48 -53.41 25.70 5.53
N CYS A 49 -52.94 25.76 6.77
CA CYS A 49 -53.78 25.93 7.93
C CYS A 49 -53.27 27.15 8.69
N GLY A 50 -54.00 28.26 8.61
CA GLY A 50 -53.45 29.56 8.98
C GLY A 50 -52.24 29.90 8.10
N SER A 51 -51.05 29.95 8.69
CA SER A 51 -49.77 30.24 8.01
C SER A 51 -48.86 29.02 7.82
N ILE A 52 -49.28 27.83 8.26
CA ILE A 52 -48.45 26.62 8.29
C ILE A 52 -48.97 25.62 7.25
N PHE A 53 -48.10 24.74 6.76
CA PHE A 53 -48.49 23.60 5.93
C PHE A 53 -49.57 22.73 6.61
N ALA A 54 -50.75 22.65 5.96
CA ALA A 54 -51.89 21.93 6.52
C ALA A 54 -51.66 20.42 6.68
N GLY A 55 -50.76 19.84 5.87
CA GLY A 55 -50.46 18.41 5.90
C GLY A 55 -50.09 17.90 7.30
N SER A 56 -49.43 18.74 8.10
CA SER A 56 -48.99 18.41 9.46
C SER A 56 -50.10 18.02 10.44
N TYR A 57 -51.36 18.42 10.17
CA TYR A 57 -52.52 18.11 11.00
C TYR A 57 -53.17 16.75 10.67
N PHE A 58 -52.87 16.18 9.51
CA PHE A 58 -53.38 14.88 9.05
C PHE A 58 -52.53 13.73 9.59
N LYS A 59 -52.58 13.48 10.91
CA LYS A 59 -51.63 12.58 11.61
C LYS A 59 -51.62 11.11 11.15
N PHE A 60 -52.73 10.60 10.62
CA PHE A 60 -52.86 9.19 10.21
C PHE A 60 -52.79 8.98 8.69
N LEU A 61 -52.23 9.96 7.98
CA LEU A 61 -52.11 9.93 6.53
C LEU A 61 -51.22 8.76 6.09
N GLN A 62 -51.76 7.93 5.19
CA GLN A 62 -51.06 6.81 4.55
C GLN A 62 -50.67 7.15 3.11
N ARG A 63 -51.49 7.94 2.42
CA ARG A 63 -51.25 8.35 1.03
C ARG A 63 -51.33 9.86 0.91
N PHE A 64 -50.26 10.48 0.43
CA PHE A 64 -50.22 11.92 0.21
C PHE A 64 -49.75 12.24 -1.21
N LYS A 65 -50.57 13.00 -1.93
CA LYS A 65 -50.23 13.53 -3.25
C LYS A 65 -50.36 15.04 -3.24
N LEU A 66 -49.24 15.73 -3.49
CA LEU A 66 -49.19 17.16 -3.66
C LEU A 66 -48.79 17.48 -5.10
N GLU A 67 -49.66 18.21 -5.80
CA GLU A 67 -49.42 18.70 -7.14
C GLU A 67 -49.52 20.23 -7.10
N SER A 68 -48.36 20.87 -7.22
CA SER A 68 -48.17 22.32 -7.21
C SER A 68 -47.66 22.78 -8.57
N LYS A 69 -47.67 24.09 -8.79
CA LYS A 69 -46.90 24.74 -9.85
C LYS A 69 -45.58 25.26 -9.29
N LEU A 70 -44.54 25.28 -10.13
CA LEU A 70 -43.30 25.98 -9.78
C LEU A 70 -43.62 27.47 -9.62
N SER A 71 -43.52 27.98 -8.40
CA SER A 71 -43.79 29.38 -8.05
C SER A 71 -42.63 29.98 -7.26
N THR A 72 -42.53 31.30 -7.24
CA THR A 72 -41.52 32.04 -6.48
C THR A 72 -41.80 32.04 -4.98
N LEU A 73 -43.04 31.76 -4.56
CA LEU A 73 -43.48 31.64 -3.17
C LEU A 73 -43.72 30.17 -2.84
N PHE A 74 -43.21 29.72 -1.69
CA PHE A 74 -43.30 28.32 -1.26
C PHE A 74 -43.84 28.21 0.17
N VAL A 75 -44.52 27.10 0.45
CA VAL A 75 -44.85 26.69 1.82
C VAL A 75 -43.75 25.75 2.30
N ASP A 76 -43.32 25.92 3.55
CA ASP A 76 -42.36 25.02 4.17
C ASP A 76 -42.98 23.64 4.41
N LEU A 77 -42.47 22.64 3.72
CA LEU A 77 -42.92 21.25 3.79
C LEU A 77 -42.13 20.42 4.79
N THR A 78 -41.23 21.02 5.57
CA THR A 78 -40.39 20.32 6.57
C THR A 78 -41.21 19.45 7.53
N SER A 79 -42.45 19.87 7.85
CA SER A 79 -43.35 19.13 8.73
C SER A 79 -43.87 17.79 8.15
N LEU A 80 -43.52 17.44 6.90
CA LEU A 80 -43.77 16.12 6.32
C LEU A 80 -43.17 14.99 7.16
N ASN A 81 -42.03 15.25 7.82
CA ASN A 81 -41.38 14.30 8.73
C ASN A 81 -42.23 13.89 9.95
N THR A 82 -43.34 14.59 10.22
CA THR A 82 -44.28 14.23 11.29
C THR A 82 -45.30 13.17 10.87
N LEU A 83 -45.39 12.85 9.58
CA LEU A 83 -46.38 11.94 8.99
C LEU A 83 -45.89 10.49 8.97
N VAL A 84 -45.62 9.95 10.16
CA VAL A 84 -44.99 8.62 10.37
C VAL A 84 -45.79 7.41 9.85
N HIS A 85 -47.05 7.63 9.47
CA HIS A 85 -47.94 6.60 8.92
C HIS A 85 -47.91 6.53 7.38
N LEU A 86 -47.21 7.44 6.71
CA LEU A 86 -47.13 7.50 5.25
C LEU A 86 -46.53 6.22 4.67
N ARG A 87 -47.18 5.74 3.61
CA ARG A 87 -46.74 4.63 2.75
C ARG A 87 -46.50 5.11 1.33
N ASP A 88 -47.31 6.02 0.83
CA ASP A 88 -47.16 6.58 -0.51
C ASP A 88 -47.06 8.11 -0.46
N LEU A 89 -45.98 8.66 -1.01
CA LEU A 89 -45.76 10.09 -1.13
C LEU A 89 -45.48 10.45 -2.59
N GLN A 90 -46.31 11.32 -3.15
CA GLN A 90 -46.09 11.93 -4.46
C GLN A 90 -45.98 13.44 -4.32
N LEU A 91 -44.85 13.99 -4.75
CA LEU A 91 -44.62 15.41 -4.90
C LEU A 91 -44.52 15.74 -6.39
N THR A 92 -45.26 16.76 -6.83
CA THR A 92 -45.29 17.18 -8.23
C THR A 92 -45.19 18.70 -8.32
N GLY A 93 -44.23 19.20 -9.11
CA GLY A 93 -44.06 20.64 -9.35
C GLY A 93 -43.65 21.46 -8.13
N VAL A 94 -42.87 20.88 -7.21
CA VAL A 94 -42.35 21.55 -6.00
C VAL A 94 -40.87 21.92 -6.21
N ASP A 95 -40.47 23.12 -5.81
CA ASP A 95 -39.05 23.51 -5.75
C ASP A 95 -38.46 23.06 -4.40
N LEU A 96 -37.77 21.92 -4.40
CA LEU A 96 -37.20 21.31 -3.20
C LEU A 96 -35.92 22.04 -2.75
N ASN A 97 -35.16 22.64 -3.67
CA ASN A 97 -33.94 23.38 -3.35
C ASN A 97 -34.19 24.62 -2.48
N ARG A 98 -35.42 25.14 -2.49
CA ARG A 98 -35.82 26.29 -1.65
C ARG A 98 -36.30 25.90 -0.25
N GLN A 99 -36.48 24.62 0.01
CA GLN A 99 -36.97 24.13 1.29
C GLN A 99 -35.84 24.17 2.32
N THR A 100 -35.97 25.05 3.32
CA THR A 100 -34.93 25.25 4.35
C THR A 100 -34.63 23.97 5.14
N GLY A 101 -35.63 23.10 5.34
CA GLY A 101 -35.48 21.81 5.99
C GLY A 101 -35.45 20.62 5.05
N LEU A 102 -34.99 20.77 3.79
CA LEU A 102 -34.91 19.67 2.82
C LEU A 102 -34.22 18.43 3.40
N ALA A 103 -33.07 18.61 4.08
CA ALA A 103 -32.30 17.52 4.68
C ALA A 103 -33.07 16.67 5.70
N ILE A 104 -34.07 17.26 6.38
CA ILE A 104 -34.86 16.60 7.42
C ILE A 104 -36.31 16.31 7.00
N MET A 105 -36.71 16.70 5.78
CA MET A 105 -38.09 16.64 5.30
C MET A 105 -38.65 15.22 5.27
N PHE A 106 -37.81 14.22 4.97
CA PHE A 106 -38.19 12.81 4.88
C PHE A 106 -37.76 11.98 6.09
N HIS A 107 -37.25 12.61 7.16
CA HIS A 107 -36.89 11.90 8.39
C HIS A 107 -38.13 11.30 9.06
N ASN A 108 -37.93 10.26 9.85
CA ASN A 108 -38.96 9.46 10.53
C ASN A 108 -39.99 8.74 9.63
N LEU A 109 -39.93 8.89 8.30
CA LEU A 109 -40.84 8.23 7.34
C LEU A 109 -40.48 6.74 7.12
N THR A 110 -40.32 6.01 8.21
CA THR A 110 -39.84 4.61 8.24
C THR A 110 -40.77 3.60 7.57
N ARG A 111 -42.05 3.97 7.37
CA ARG A 111 -43.08 3.13 6.73
C ARG A 111 -43.32 3.46 5.26
N LEU A 112 -42.61 4.45 4.70
CA LEU A 112 -42.79 4.86 3.33
C LEU A 112 -42.35 3.73 2.38
N GLU A 113 -43.26 3.31 1.51
CA GLU A 113 -43.05 2.25 0.52
C GLU A 113 -42.81 2.84 -0.88
N THR A 114 -43.46 3.96 -1.21
CA THR A 114 -43.38 4.60 -2.53
C THR A 114 -43.08 6.09 -2.38
N LEU A 115 -42.03 6.55 -3.06
CA LEU A 115 -41.67 7.95 -3.17
C LEU A 115 -41.61 8.36 -4.64
N MET A 116 -42.46 9.31 -5.03
CA MET A 116 -42.50 9.87 -6.38
C MET A 116 -42.20 11.36 -6.34
N ILE A 117 -41.12 11.76 -7.01
CA ILE A 117 -40.71 13.16 -7.19
C ILE A 117 -40.83 13.46 -8.68
N LEU A 118 -41.86 14.24 -9.06
CA LEU A 118 -42.23 14.43 -10.46
C LEU A 118 -42.19 15.91 -10.85
N GLY A 119 -41.37 16.28 -11.83
CA GLY A 119 -41.23 17.67 -12.27
C GLY A 119 -40.88 18.64 -11.13
N CYS A 120 -40.24 18.14 -10.06
CA CYS A 120 -39.76 18.96 -8.95
C CYS A 120 -38.35 19.46 -9.28
N ARG A 121 -37.96 20.60 -8.70
CA ARG A 121 -36.59 21.11 -8.83
C ARG A 121 -35.75 20.64 -7.66
N ILE A 122 -34.77 19.79 -7.94
CA ILE A 122 -33.82 19.28 -6.93
C ILE A 122 -32.45 19.08 -7.59
N ASP A 123 -31.41 19.69 -7.02
CA ASP A 123 -30.07 19.68 -7.62
C ASP A 123 -29.22 18.51 -7.07
N TYR A 124 -29.42 18.17 -5.79
CA TYR A 124 -28.62 17.17 -5.08
C TYR A 124 -29.49 16.16 -4.32
N LEU A 125 -29.18 14.88 -4.48
CA LEU A 125 -29.70 13.79 -3.65
C LEU A 125 -28.61 13.33 -2.68
N GLU A 126 -28.67 13.86 -1.46
CA GLU A 126 -27.73 13.56 -0.37
C GLU A 126 -28.24 12.45 0.55
N LYS A 127 -27.34 11.80 1.29
CA LYS A 127 -27.64 10.74 2.25
C LYS A 127 -28.73 11.09 3.26
N ASP A 128 -28.78 12.34 3.71
CA ASP A 128 -29.73 12.75 4.74
C ASP A 128 -31.19 12.65 4.26
N LEU A 129 -31.44 12.75 2.96
CA LEU A 129 -32.78 12.59 2.37
C LEU A 129 -33.32 11.16 2.44
N SER A 130 -32.44 10.16 2.46
CA SER A 130 -32.81 8.75 2.43
C SER A 130 -32.64 8.04 3.78
N LYS A 131 -32.00 8.69 4.76
CA LYS A 131 -31.56 8.14 6.05
C LYS A 131 -32.56 7.20 6.75
N ASP A 132 -33.83 7.58 6.82
CA ASP A 132 -34.86 6.83 7.55
C ASP A 132 -35.80 6.02 6.64
N LEU A 133 -35.61 6.05 5.32
CA LEU A 133 -36.49 5.43 4.31
C LEU A 133 -36.25 3.91 4.14
N GLN A 134 -36.20 3.18 5.24
CA GLN A 134 -35.80 1.76 5.27
C GLN A 134 -36.81 0.81 4.60
N SER A 135 -38.09 1.20 4.56
CA SER A 135 -39.18 0.41 3.95
C SER A 135 -39.43 0.75 2.49
N LEU A 136 -38.68 1.70 1.90
CA LEU A 136 -38.92 2.20 0.55
C LEU A 136 -38.68 1.10 -0.48
N ARG A 137 -39.66 0.86 -1.35
CA ARG A 137 -39.67 -0.18 -2.38
C ARG A 137 -39.56 0.39 -3.78
N GLU A 138 -40.23 1.52 -4.03
CA GLU A 138 -40.20 2.21 -5.32
C GLU A 138 -39.80 3.68 -5.13
N LEU A 139 -38.74 4.08 -5.83
CA LEU A 139 -38.33 5.47 -5.97
C LEU A 139 -38.48 5.87 -7.44
N ARG A 140 -39.36 6.84 -7.70
CA ARG A 140 -39.59 7.39 -9.04
C ARG A 140 -39.16 8.84 -9.08
N LEU A 141 -38.22 9.14 -9.96
CA LEU A 141 -37.67 10.47 -10.19
C LEU A 141 -37.98 10.86 -11.63
N VAL A 142 -38.79 11.89 -11.83
CA VAL A 142 -38.97 12.58 -13.12
C VAL A 142 -38.44 13.99 -12.91
N ILE A 143 -37.21 14.26 -13.34
CA ILE A 143 -36.49 15.49 -13.00
C ILE A 143 -36.03 16.16 -14.29
N ASN A 144 -36.46 17.41 -14.51
CA ASN A 144 -36.20 18.16 -15.75
C ASN A 144 -35.05 19.18 -15.60
N ASN A 145 -34.31 19.13 -14.48
CA ASN A 145 -33.15 19.96 -14.20
C ASN A 145 -31.90 19.10 -14.00
N GLU A 146 -30.73 19.75 -13.89
CA GLU A 146 -29.48 19.07 -13.59
C GLU A 146 -29.54 18.40 -12.21
N LEU A 147 -29.20 17.11 -12.16
CA LEU A 147 -29.24 16.30 -10.95
C LEU A 147 -27.88 15.66 -10.64
N THR A 148 -27.43 15.79 -9.40
CA THR A 148 -26.30 15.03 -8.86
C THR A 148 -26.77 14.10 -7.75
N ILE A 149 -26.47 12.81 -7.86
CA ILE A 149 -26.82 11.80 -6.87
C ILE A 149 -25.54 11.38 -6.15
N MET A 150 -25.47 11.63 -4.84
CA MET A 150 -24.31 11.25 -4.04
C MET A 150 -24.25 9.73 -3.85
N GLU A 151 -23.04 9.18 -3.79
CA GLU A 151 -22.82 7.72 -3.68
C GLU A 151 -23.43 7.14 -2.40
N GLU A 152 -23.54 7.93 -1.33
CA GLU A 152 -24.10 7.46 -0.07
C GLU A 152 -25.64 7.52 -0.02
N PHE A 153 -26.31 8.14 -1.01
CA PHE A 153 -27.78 8.26 -1.06
C PHE A 153 -28.51 6.91 -0.99
N PRO A 154 -28.16 5.88 -1.78
CA PRO A 154 -28.87 4.60 -1.73
C PRO A 154 -28.54 3.72 -0.51
N GLU A 155 -27.51 4.02 0.29
CA GLU A 155 -27.08 3.15 1.42
C GLU A 155 -28.20 2.81 2.42
N PRO A 156 -29.07 3.76 2.83
CA PRO A 156 -30.13 3.48 3.80
C PRO A 156 -31.33 2.72 3.19
N LEU A 157 -31.46 2.68 1.87
CA LEU A 157 -32.61 2.16 1.12
C LEU A 157 -32.59 0.63 0.99
N LYS A 158 -32.61 -0.08 2.11
CA LYS A 158 -32.42 -1.55 2.16
C LYS A 158 -33.51 -2.37 1.48
N SER A 159 -34.74 -1.84 1.41
CA SER A 159 -35.91 -2.53 0.84
C SER A 159 -36.19 -2.16 -0.62
N LEU A 160 -35.34 -1.34 -1.24
CA LEU A 160 -35.58 -0.80 -2.58
C LEU A 160 -35.61 -1.92 -3.61
N LYS A 161 -36.63 -1.89 -4.48
CA LYS A 161 -36.82 -2.86 -5.57
C LYS A 161 -36.79 -2.18 -6.93
N TYR A 162 -37.34 -0.97 -7.01
CA TYR A 162 -37.47 -0.24 -8.27
C TYR A 162 -36.91 1.17 -8.11
N LEU A 163 -35.91 1.49 -8.95
CA LEU A 163 -35.40 2.85 -9.13
C LEU A 163 -35.72 3.27 -10.57
N LEU A 164 -36.71 4.14 -10.71
CA LEU A 164 -37.18 4.63 -11.99
C LEU A 164 -36.74 6.07 -12.13
N ILE A 165 -35.84 6.33 -13.08
CA ILE A 165 -35.32 7.67 -13.34
C ILE A 165 -35.72 8.05 -14.77
N GLN A 166 -36.42 9.17 -14.90
CA GLN A 166 -36.97 9.64 -16.15
C GLN A 166 -36.53 11.07 -16.47
N ASP A 167 -36.27 11.32 -17.76
CA ASP A 167 -35.91 12.63 -18.32
C ASP A 167 -34.64 13.24 -17.69
N LEU A 168 -33.73 12.38 -17.23
CA LEU A 168 -32.54 12.75 -16.46
C LEU A 168 -31.55 13.60 -17.29
N LEU A 169 -31.24 14.79 -16.78
CA LEU A 169 -30.20 15.67 -17.30
C LEU A 169 -28.95 15.60 -16.41
N LEU A 170 -27.90 14.91 -16.86
CA LEU A 170 -26.63 14.84 -16.14
C LEU A 170 -25.60 15.81 -16.73
N GLN A 171 -24.75 16.39 -15.87
CA GLN A 171 -23.49 16.99 -16.33
C GLN A 171 -22.43 15.91 -16.51
N CYS A 172 -21.58 16.04 -17.54
CA CYS A 172 -20.46 15.11 -17.76
C CYS A 172 -19.38 15.34 -16.70
N SER A 173 -19.53 14.67 -15.55
CA SER A 173 -18.62 14.70 -14.40
C SER A 173 -18.51 13.30 -13.79
N CYS A 174 -17.53 13.12 -12.89
CA CYS A 174 -17.35 11.85 -12.20
C CYS A 174 -18.27 11.66 -10.98
N ASN A 175 -19.08 12.66 -10.60
CA ASN A 175 -19.92 12.60 -9.41
C ASN A 175 -20.98 11.49 -9.47
N ASN A 176 -21.50 11.20 -10.67
CA ASN A 176 -22.53 10.19 -10.88
C ASN A 176 -21.96 8.87 -11.45
N ALA A 177 -20.64 8.78 -11.65
CA ALA A 177 -19.98 7.64 -12.32
C ALA A 177 -20.20 6.31 -11.59
N TRP A 178 -20.40 6.36 -10.27
CA TRP A 178 -20.64 5.21 -9.42
C TRP A 178 -21.96 4.49 -9.73
N ILE A 179 -22.96 5.19 -10.28
CA ILE A 179 -24.34 4.66 -10.48
C ILE A 179 -24.33 3.41 -11.36
N ASP A 180 -23.52 3.38 -12.42
CA ASP A 180 -23.41 2.22 -13.32
C ASP A 180 -22.86 0.99 -12.59
N ASN A 181 -21.78 1.17 -11.82
CA ASN A 181 -21.19 0.10 -11.02
C ASN A 181 -22.12 -0.37 -9.91
N TRP A 182 -22.81 0.55 -9.25
CA TRP A 182 -23.78 0.25 -8.21
C TRP A 182 -24.98 -0.53 -8.76
N ALA A 183 -25.54 -0.12 -9.91
CA ALA A 183 -26.66 -0.80 -10.56
C ALA A 183 -26.27 -2.24 -10.98
N LYS A 184 -25.05 -2.45 -11.48
CA LYS A 184 -24.53 -3.78 -11.85
C LYS A 184 -24.30 -4.69 -10.65
N ARG A 185 -23.82 -4.14 -9.52
CA ARG A 185 -23.57 -4.92 -8.29
C ARG A 185 -24.87 -5.26 -7.56
N ASN A 186 -25.82 -4.33 -7.51
CA ASN A 186 -27.07 -4.49 -6.77
C ASN A 186 -28.17 -5.17 -7.59
N ARG A 187 -28.04 -6.49 -7.78
CA ARG A 187 -28.99 -7.31 -8.57
C ARG A 187 -30.43 -7.32 -8.07
N GLN A 188 -30.66 -6.95 -6.82
CA GLN A 188 -31.99 -6.89 -6.20
C GLN A 188 -32.80 -5.65 -6.58
N VAL A 189 -32.13 -4.59 -7.04
CA VAL A 189 -32.76 -3.33 -7.45
C VAL A 189 -32.83 -3.29 -8.97
N GLN A 190 -34.03 -3.19 -9.51
CA GLN A 190 -34.23 -2.91 -10.92
C GLN A 190 -34.10 -1.40 -11.15
N VAL A 191 -33.01 -1.00 -11.79
CA VAL A 191 -32.74 0.38 -12.20
C VAL A 191 -33.18 0.55 -13.66
N MET A 192 -34.07 1.49 -13.91
CA MET A 192 -34.57 1.80 -15.25
C MET A 192 -34.42 3.29 -15.52
N PHE A 193 -33.75 3.61 -16.62
CA PHE A 193 -33.65 4.95 -17.17
C PHE A 193 -34.60 5.08 -18.35
N TRP A 194 -35.42 6.13 -18.37
CA TRP A 194 -36.41 6.38 -19.42
C TRP A 194 -36.34 7.81 -19.92
N ASP A 195 -36.45 8.00 -21.23
CA ASP A 195 -36.58 9.30 -21.88
C ASP A 195 -37.98 9.42 -22.47
N SER A 196 -38.73 10.46 -22.11
CA SER A 196 -40.11 10.66 -22.55
C SER A 196 -40.25 10.86 -24.06
N THR A 197 -39.20 11.36 -24.73
CA THR A 197 -39.18 11.66 -26.17
C THR A 197 -38.66 10.50 -27.01
N LEU A 198 -37.73 9.71 -26.48
CA LEU A 198 -36.98 8.71 -27.24
C LEU A 198 -37.13 7.29 -26.68
N GLY A 199 -37.90 7.12 -25.60
CA GLY A 199 -38.15 5.84 -24.94
C GLY A 199 -36.94 5.34 -24.14
N MET A 200 -36.59 4.07 -24.30
CA MET A 200 -35.36 3.50 -23.72
C MET A 200 -34.15 4.03 -24.49
N LYS A 201 -33.42 4.99 -23.93
CA LYS A 201 -32.19 5.53 -24.52
C LYS A 201 -31.01 5.39 -23.57
N GLU A 202 -29.81 5.31 -24.15
CA GLU A 202 -28.55 5.47 -23.42
C GLU A 202 -28.51 6.85 -22.73
N ILE A 203 -28.09 6.87 -21.47
CA ILE A 203 -27.99 8.09 -20.66
C ILE A 203 -26.96 9.03 -21.32
N ASN A 204 -27.37 10.27 -21.57
CA ASN A 204 -26.49 11.31 -22.08
C ASN A 204 -26.14 12.30 -20.97
N CYS A 205 -24.97 12.91 -21.08
CA CYS A 205 -24.55 14.02 -20.23
C CYS A 205 -24.21 15.24 -21.09
N ILE A 206 -24.36 16.43 -20.52
CA ILE A 206 -23.96 17.69 -21.14
C ILE A 206 -22.57 18.05 -20.62
N GLY A 207 -21.61 18.20 -21.52
CA GLY A 207 -20.28 18.74 -21.24
C GLY A 207 -20.01 20.02 -22.01
N GLU A 208 -18.83 20.61 -21.83
CA GLU A 208 -18.42 21.83 -22.54
C GLU A 208 -18.45 21.70 -24.07
N HIS A 209 -18.22 20.49 -24.58
CA HIS A 209 -18.20 20.19 -26.02
C HIS A 209 -19.53 19.63 -26.56
N GLY A 210 -20.62 19.78 -25.81
CA GLY A 210 -21.95 19.30 -26.18
C GLY A 210 -22.35 18.00 -25.48
N THR A 211 -23.38 17.34 -26.01
CA THR A 211 -23.96 16.12 -25.44
C THR A 211 -23.11 14.89 -25.76
N GLN A 212 -22.74 14.12 -24.74
CA GLN A 212 -21.97 12.88 -24.87
C GLN A 212 -22.70 11.73 -24.18
N ASN A 213 -22.39 10.49 -24.56
CA ASN A 213 -22.90 9.31 -23.84
C ASN A 213 -22.21 9.23 -22.46
N PHE A 214 -23.01 9.23 -21.40
CA PHE A 214 -22.55 9.26 -20.01
C PHE A 214 -21.76 8.01 -19.62
N LEU A 215 -22.22 6.82 -20.01
CA LEU A 215 -21.54 5.56 -19.68
C LEU A 215 -20.15 5.50 -20.34
N LYS A 216 -20.06 5.91 -21.61
CA LYS A 216 -18.78 5.96 -22.32
C LYS A 216 -17.83 6.99 -21.70
N TYR A 217 -18.34 8.17 -21.36
CA TYR A 217 -17.57 9.21 -20.68
C TYR A 217 -17.02 8.71 -19.34
N SER A 218 -17.89 8.12 -18.50
CA SER A 218 -17.54 7.58 -17.18
C SER A 218 -16.47 6.50 -17.25
N GLN A 219 -16.55 5.59 -18.24
CA GLN A 219 -15.56 4.51 -18.41
C GLN A 219 -14.17 5.05 -18.78
N ILE A 220 -14.10 6.08 -19.61
CA ILE A 220 -12.83 6.65 -20.09
C ILE A 220 -12.18 7.56 -19.04
N HIS A 221 -12.99 8.42 -18.39
CA HIS A 221 -12.47 9.52 -17.58
C HIS A 221 -12.52 9.26 -16.06
N CYS A 222 -13.46 8.45 -15.59
CA CYS A 222 -13.73 8.28 -14.15
C CYS A 222 -13.29 6.91 -13.60
N SER A 223 -12.88 5.98 -14.45
CA SER A 223 -12.29 4.72 -14.03
C SER A 223 -10.78 4.87 -13.92
N MET A 224 -10.21 4.66 -12.73
CA MET A 224 -8.78 4.41 -12.58
C MET A 224 -8.49 3.09 -13.30
N ASP A 225 -7.92 3.18 -14.50
CA ASP A 225 -7.72 2.02 -15.35
C ASP A 225 -6.75 1.06 -14.63
N VAL A 226 -7.24 -0.14 -14.30
CA VAL A 226 -6.40 -1.21 -13.76
C VAL A 226 -5.21 -1.45 -14.71
N GLY A 227 -5.39 -1.19 -16.00
CA GLY A 227 -4.30 -1.16 -16.98
C GLY A 227 -3.20 -0.15 -16.65
N PHE A 228 -3.55 1.06 -16.22
CA PHE A 228 -2.57 2.08 -15.84
C PHE A 228 -1.79 1.68 -14.58
N ILE A 229 -2.47 1.11 -13.58
CA ILE A 229 -1.83 0.62 -12.35
C ILE A 229 -0.84 -0.52 -12.68
N LEU A 230 -1.26 -1.49 -13.50
CA LEU A 230 -0.41 -2.60 -13.93
C LEU A 230 0.78 -2.10 -14.77
N PHE A 231 0.57 -1.12 -15.64
CA PHE A 231 1.62 -0.49 -16.43
C PHE A 231 2.66 0.21 -15.55
N ALA A 232 2.22 1.04 -14.60
CA ALA A 232 3.08 1.76 -13.66
C ALA A 232 3.87 0.77 -12.76
N SER A 233 3.21 -0.29 -12.28
CA SER A 233 3.86 -1.33 -11.49
C SER A 233 4.93 -2.08 -12.28
N ASN A 234 4.66 -2.43 -13.55
CA ASN A 234 5.61 -3.16 -14.39
C ASN A 234 6.84 -2.29 -14.74
N THR A 235 6.61 -1.02 -15.10
CA THR A 235 7.70 -0.07 -15.37
C THR A 235 8.59 0.15 -14.15
N LEU A 236 8.02 0.29 -12.94
CA LEU A 236 8.79 0.40 -11.70
C LEU A 236 9.60 -0.88 -11.43
N GLY A 237 9.00 -2.06 -11.63
CA GLY A 237 9.67 -3.35 -11.47
C GLY A 237 10.86 -3.52 -12.41
N LEU A 238 10.71 -3.15 -13.68
CA LEU A 238 11.79 -3.19 -14.67
C LEU A 238 12.93 -2.24 -14.31
N LEU A 239 12.63 -1.02 -13.87
CA LEU A 239 13.65 -0.05 -13.44
C LEU A 239 14.44 -0.56 -12.23
N LEU A 240 13.77 -1.16 -11.24
CA LEU A 240 14.42 -1.77 -10.08
C LEU A 240 15.31 -2.95 -10.47
N PHE A 241 14.85 -3.80 -11.39
CA PHE A 241 15.66 -4.92 -11.87
C PHE A 241 16.93 -4.43 -12.58
N MET A 242 16.80 -3.44 -13.47
CA MET A 242 17.94 -2.82 -14.16
C MET A 242 18.93 -2.18 -13.17
N LEU A 243 18.43 -1.53 -12.12
CA LEU A 243 19.27 -0.96 -11.06
C LEU A 243 20.04 -2.05 -10.30
N VAL A 244 19.40 -3.16 -9.93
CA VAL A 244 20.05 -4.28 -9.23
C VAL A 244 21.16 -4.89 -10.09
N VAL A 245 20.89 -5.14 -11.37
CA VAL A 245 21.90 -5.68 -12.31
C VAL A 245 23.07 -4.71 -12.46
N LEU A 246 22.79 -3.40 -12.59
CA LEU A 246 23.82 -2.36 -12.68
C LEU A 246 24.68 -2.29 -11.41
N LEU A 247 24.07 -2.32 -10.22
CA LEU A 247 24.77 -2.34 -8.94
C LEU A 247 25.60 -3.61 -8.77
N HIS A 248 25.08 -4.77 -9.20
CA HIS A 248 25.84 -6.02 -9.17
C HIS A 248 27.06 -5.96 -10.11
N HIS A 249 26.91 -5.42 -11.30
CA HIS A 249 28.02 -5.31 -12.26
C HIS A 249 29.08 -4.30 -11.80
N LEU A 250 28.68 -3.14 -11.27
CA LEU A 250 29.60 -2.09 -10.82
C LEU A 250 30.26 -2.42 -9.47
N ALA A 251 29.48 -2.95 -8.52
CA ALA A 251 29.88 -3.05 -7.13
C ALA A 251 29.79 -4.48 -6.56
N GLY A 252 29.45 -5.50 -7.35
CA GLY A 252 29.22 -6.86 -6.86
C GLY A 252 30.39 -7.44 -6.09
N GLN A 253 31.63 -7.27 -6.58
CA GLN A 253 32.83 -7.73 -5.86
C GLN A 253 33.10 -6.96 -4.56
N TYR A 254 32.69 -5.69 -4.48
CA TYR A 254 32.83 -4.87 -3.28
C TYR A 254 31.72 -5.15 -2.26
N LEU A 255 30.49 -5.37 -2.73
CA LEU A 255 29.32 -5.73 -1.92
C LEU A 255 29.49 -7.11 -1.29
N LEU A 256 30.02 -8.08 -2.04
CA LEU A 256 30.30 -9.42 -1.53
C LEU A 256 31.40 -9.37 -0.45
N ALA A 257 32.49 -8.64 -0.72
CA ALA A 257 33.54 -8.42 0.28
C ALA A 257 33.01 -7.69 1.53
N LEU A 258 32.20 -6.64 1.35
CA LEU A 258 31.55 -5.93 2.44
C LEU A 258 30.65 -6.86 3.25
N PHE A 259 29.86 -7.72 2.60
CA PHE A 259 28.99 -8.69 3.27
C PHE A 259 29.77 -9.67 4.15
N TYR A 260 30.86 -10.26 3.64
CA TYR A 260 31.71 -11.16 4.45
C TYR A 260 32.40 -10.40 5.60
N ILE A 261 32.84 -9.16 5.36
CA ILE A 261 33.48 -8.33 6.40
C ILE A 261 32.47 -7.92 7.47
N THR A 262 31.27 -7.45 7.09
CA THR A 262 30.23 -7.03 8.05
C THR A 262 29.71 -8.21 8.85
N ARG A 263 29.59 -9.40 8.24
CA ARG A 263 29.28 -10.64 8.96
C ARG A 263 30.37 -11.00 9.96
N GLY A 264 31.65 -10.98 9.56
CA GLY A 264 32.78 -11.21 10.47
C GLY A 264 32.82 -10.19 11.62
N TRP A 265 32.52 -8.92 11.33
CA TRP A 265 32.40 -7.86 12.34
C TRP A 265 31.21 -8.05 13.28
N LEU A 266 30.07 -8.51 12.76
CA LEU A 266 28.88 -8.79 13.55
C LEU A 266 29.13 -9.96 14.51
N GLU A 267 29.73 -11.04 14.02
CA GLU A 267 30.16 -12.17 14.85
C GLU A 267 31.17 -11.69 15.92
N GLU A 268 32.11 -10.84 15.54
CA GLU A 268 33.10 -10.27 16.47
C GLU A 268 32.49 -9.33 17.53
N ALA A 269 31.46 -8.55 17.17
CA ALA A 269 30.71 -7.70 18.10
C ALA A 269 29.88 -8.53 19.09
N VAL A 270 29.41 -9.72 18.68
CA VAL A 270 28.67 -10.65 19.52
C VAL A 270 29.58 -11.39 20.52
N PHE A 271 30.84 -11.70 20.16
CA PHE A 271 31.79 -12.42 21.03
C PHE A 271 32.70 -11.53 21.89
N ARG A 272 32.37 -10.23 22.04
CA ARG A 272 33.23 -9.18 22.63
C ARG A 272 33.63 -9.33 24.11
N ASN A 273 33.22 -10.40 24.80
CA ASN A 273 33.40 -10.53 26.25
C ASN A 273 34.47 -11.54 26.71
N ASN A 274 35.19 -12.21 25.80
CA ASN A 274 36.34 -13.03 26.17
C ASN A 274 37.61 -12.48 25.53
N LYS A 275 38.67 -12.29 26.33
CA LYS A 275 40.05 -12.13 25.83
C LYS A 275 40.25 -13.18 24.73
N ARG A 276 40.46 -12.77 23.48
CA ARG A 276 40.57 -13.66 22.32
C ARG A 276 41.60 -14.76 22.61
N ARG A 277 41.12 -15.97 22.94
CA ARG A 277 41.97 -17.15 22.98
C ARG A 277 42.13 -17.61 21.54
N TYR A 278 43.18 -17.13 20.88
CA TYR A 278 43.57 -17.66 19.59
C TYR A 278 43.86 -19.15 19.74
N ARG A 279 43.28 -19.97 18.86
CA ARG A 279 43.47 -21.43 18.86
C ARG A 279 44.85 -21.80 18.32
N TYR A 280 45.35 -20.98 17.39
CA TYR A 280 46.61 -21.15 16.69
C TYR A 280 47.49 -19.92 16.81
N ASP A 281 48.80 -20.13 16.78
CA ASP A 281 49.81 -19.07 16.77
C ASP A 281 49.98 -18.48 15.37
N ALA A 282 49.90 -19.32 14.33
CA ALA A 282 49.84 -18.84 12.97
C ALA A 282 49.00 -19.73 12.04
N PHE A 283 48.30 -19.09 11.11
CA PHE A 283 47.75 -19.74 9.93
C PHE A 283 48.78 -19.71 8.81
N VAL A 284 49.06 -20.85 8.18
CA VAL A 284 50.00 -20.95 7.06
C VAL A 284 49.21 -21.09 5.76
N SER A 285 49.39 -20.12 4.89
CA SER A 285 48.85 -20.08 3.53
C SER A 285 49.97 -20.46 2.55
N TYR A 286 49.76 -21.54 1.79
CA TYR A 286 50.75 -22.12 0.88
C TYR A 286 50.07 -22.78 -0.33
N SER A 287 50.84 -23.09 -1.38
CA SER A 287 50.33 -23.85 -2.52
C SER A 287 50.33 -25.33 -2.20
N GLY A 288 49.32 -26.10 -2.65
CA GLY A 288 49.33 -27.56 -2.47
C GLY A 288 50.58 -28.26 -3.06
N LYS A 289 51.28 -27.63 -4.02
CA LYS A 289 52.56 -28.16 -4.53
C LYS A 289 53.73 -27.98 -3.55
N ASP A 290 53.65 -27.00 -2.66
CA ASP A 290 54.65 -26.70 -1.64
C ASP A 290 54.38 -27.46 -0.33
N GLU A 291 53.31 -28.27 -0.27
CA GLU A 291 52.89 -29.02 0.93
C GLU A 291 54.00 -29.90 1.49
N ARG A 292 54.78 -30.52 0.60
CA ARG A 292 55.91 -31.36 1.01
C ARG A 292 56.92 -30.58 1.84
N TRP A 293 57.29 -29.38 1.39
CA TRP A 293 58.22 -28.51 2.12
C TRP A 293 57.61 -28.06 3.45
N VAL A 294 56.31 -27.76 3.49
CA VAL A 294 55.62 -27.39 4.74
C VAL A 294 55.69 -28.50 5.77
N VAL A 295 55.43 -29.74 5.37
CA VAL A 295 55.38 -30.87 6.28
C VAL A 295 56.77 -31.34 6.70
N GLU A 296 57.74 -31.35 5.79
CA GLU A 296 59.09 -31.86 6.04
C GLU A 296 60.00 -30.80 6.70
N GLU A 297 59.85 -29.51 6.38
CA GLU A 297 60.74 -28.44 6.85
C GLU A 297 60.07 -27.52 7.88
N LEU A 298 58.91 -26.94 7.56
CA LEU A 298 58.27 -25.92 8.42
C LEU A 298 57.74 -26.51 9.72
N LEU A 299 56.98 -27.61 9.65
CA LEU A 299 56.33 -28.20 10.82
C LEU A 299 57.33 -28.64 11.89
N PRO A 300 58.41 -29.40 11.59
CA PRO A 300 59.37 -29.81 12.61
C PRO A 300 60.06 -28.61 13.27
N ASN A 301 60.43 -27.60 12.49
CA ASN A 301 61.14 -26.43 13.00
C ASN A 301 60.26 -25.48 13.83
N MET A 302 58.93 -25.51 13.66
CA MET A 302 58.02 -24.60 14.36
C MET A 302 57.20 -25.28 15.47
N GLU A 303 56.66 -26.48 15.25
CA GLU A 303 55.82 -27.20 16.23
C GLU A 303 56.65 -28.07 17.19
N GLN A 304 57.88 -28.49 16.82
CA GLN A 304 58.72 -29.37 17.66
C GLN A 304 59.89 -28.64 18.35
N ARG A 305 60.17 -27.39 17.97
CA ARG A 305 61.28 -26.58 18.52
C ARG A 305 60.90 -25.89 19.83
N GLY A 306 61.39 -26.46 20.94
CA GLY A 306 61.40 -25.89 22.29
C GLY A 306 60.03 -25.59 22.93
N PRO A 307 59.98 -25.23 24.23
CA PRO A 307 58.88 -24.45 24.76
C PRO A 307 59.12 -22.93 24.55
N PRO A 308 58.11 -22.14 24.12
CA PRO A 308 56.75 -22.56 23.77
C PRO A 308 56.67 -23.24 22.40
N PHE A 309 55.99 -24.40 22.36
CA PHE A 309 55.63 -25.09 21.11
C PHE A 309 54.54 -24.28 20.39
N LEU A 310 54.82 -23.85 19.16
CA LEU A 310 53.86 -23.11 18.36
C LEU A 310 52.81 -24.06 17.79
N ARG A 311 51.56 -23.59 17.69
CA ARG A 311 50.46 -24.30 17.02
C ARG A 311 50.17 -23.65 15.67
N LEU A 312 50.36 -24.39 14.59
CA LEU A 312 50.07 -23.91 13.24
C LEU A 312 48.70 -24.41 12.76
N CYS A 313 47.98 -23.58 12.01
CA CYS A 313 46.77 -23.95 11.29
C CYS A 313 47.11 -24.15 9.82
N LEU A 314 46.88 -25.36 9.29
CA LEU A 314 47.12 -25.73 7.90
C LEU A 314 45.81 -26.08 7.20
N HIS A 315 45.66 -25.67 5.93
CA HIS A 315 44.44 -25.97 5.19
C HIS A 315 44.26 -27.47 4.88
N SER A 316 45.34 -28.25 4.74
CA SER A 316 45.24 -29.69 4.46
C SER A 316 44.93 -30.53 5.70
N ARG A 317 45.12 -29.98 6.91
CA ARG A 317 44.93 -30.67 8.20
C ARG A 317 43.68 -30.20 8.95
N ASP A 318 43.47 -28.89 9.02
CA ASP A 318 42.58 -28.27 10.01
C ASP A 318 41.25 -27.76 9.42
N PHE A 319 41.08 -27.82 8.09
CA PHE A 319 39.83 -27.41 7.43
C PHE A 319 38.71 -28.42 7.66
N GLN A 320 37.51 -27.91 7.90
CA GLN A 320 36.33 -28.74 8.12
C GLN A 320 35.75 -29.18 6.78
N LEU A 321 35.66 -30.50 6.59
CA LEU A 321 34.99 -31.11 5.44
C LEU A 321 33.49 -30.76 5.47
N GLY A 322 32.94 -30.35 4.32
CA GLY A 322 31.53 -29.95 4.18
C GLY A 322 31.24 -28.48 4.48
N LYS A 323 32.22 -27.70 4.96
CA LYS A 323 32.14 -26.24 5.09
C LYS A 323 32.70 -25.55 3.84
N ASP A 324 32.13 -24.40 3.46
CA ASP A 324 32.63 -23.61 2.33
C ASP A 324 34.11 -23.23 2.54
N ILE A 325 34.89 -23.27 1.46
CA ILE A 325 36.35 -23.04 1.52
C ILE A 325 36.68 -21.62 1.98
N VAL A 326 35.87 -20.63 1.57
CA VAL A 326 36.05 -19.22 1.96
C VAL A 326 35.78 -19.04 3.44
N ASP A 327 34.77 -19.73 3.96
CA ASP A 327 34.47 -19.71 5.40
C ASP A 327 35.57 -20.43 6.20
N ASN A 328 36.10 -21.55 5.70
CA ASN A 328 37.24 -22.25 6.33
C ASN A 328 38.50 -21.37 6.42
N ILE A 329 38.80 -20.63 5.36
CA ILE A 329 39.90 -19.65 5.32
C ILE A 329 39.63 -18.52 6.33
N THR A 330 38.41 -17.98 6.32
CA THR A 330 38.02 -16.86 7.19
C THR A 330 38.14 -17.23 8.66
N ASP A 331 37.61 -18.39 9.06
CA ASP A 331 37.75 -18.94 10.41
C ASP A 331 39.21 -19.15 10.80
N SER A 332 40.03 -19.70 9.90
CA SER A 332 41.44 -19.99 10.14
C SER A 332 42.26 -18.71 10.33
N LEU A 333 41.93 -17.66 9.57
CA LEU A 333 42.46 -16.32 9.78
C LEU A 333 42.07 -15.82 11.18
N TYR A 334 40.77 -15.74 11.51
CA TYR A 334 40.32 -15.14 12.78
C TYR A 334 40.74 -15.94 14.03
N SER A 335 40.89 -17.26 13.91
CA SER A 335 41.33 -18.14 15.00
C SER A 335 42.85 -18.16 15.23
N SER A 336 43.65 -17.50 14.36
CA SER A 336 45.12 -17.46 14.42
C SER A 336 45.66 -16.08 14.81
N ARG A 337 46.77 -16.03 15.56
CA ARG A 337 47.43 -14.76 15.97
C ARG A 337 48.14 -14.05 14.82
N ARG A 338 48.77 -14.83 13.94
CA ARG A 338 49.53 -14.38 12.76
C ARG A 338 49.09 -15.16 11.52
N THR A 339 49.39 -14.63 10.34
CA THR A 339 49.23 -15.32 9.07
C THR A 339 50.59 -15.33 8.37
N VAL A 340 51.08 -16.51 8.02
CA VAL A 340 52.31 -16.72 7.26
C VAL A 340 51.93 -17.11 5.84
N CYS A 341 52.35 -16.33 4.85
CA CYS A 341 52.19 -16.67 3.44
C CYS A 341 53.51 -17.16 2.88
N LEU A 342 53.53 -18.41 2.42
CA LEU A 342 54.66 -19.01 1.72
C LEU A 342 54.54 -18.70 0.23
N VAL A 343 55.35 -17.76 -0.24
CA VAL A 343 55.29 -17.22 -1.60
C VAL A 343 56.25 -18.00 -2.50
N SER A 344 55.68 -18.74 -3.44
CA SER A 344 56.32 -19.39 -4.58
C SER A 344 55.64 -18.98 -5.91
N ARG A 345 56.21 -19.31 -7.05
CA ARG A 345 55.60 -19.11 -8.38
C ARG A 345 54.31 -19.92 -8.52
N ASP A 346 54.26 -21.11 -7.92
CA ASP A 346 53.05 -21.93 -7.90
C ASP A 346 51.99 -21.32 -6.97
N TYR A 347 52.40 -20.75 -5.84
CA TYR A 347 51.51 -19.97 -4.98
C TYR A 347 50.89 -18.79 -5.74
N LEU A 348 51.69 -18.00 -6.48
CA LEU A 348 51.20 -16.88 -7.29
C LEU A 348 50.24 -17.29 -8.43
N ARG A 349 50.34 -18.52 -8.94
CA ARG A 349 49.47 -19.02 -10.02
C ARG A 349 48.16 -19.60 -9.52
N SER A 350 48.03 -19.85 -8.22
CA SER A 350 46.83 -20.47 -7.66
C SER A 350 45.69 -19.45 -7.48
N ASN A 351 44.48 -19.80 -7.92
CA ASN A 351 43.30 -18.94 -7.75
C ASN A 351 43.00 -18.65 -6.27
N TRP A 352 43.31 -19.60 -5.39
CA TRP A 352 43.06 -19.53 -3.95
C TRP A 352 43.99 -18.54 -3.23
N CYS A 353 45.26 -18.43 -3.67
CA CYS A 353 46.21 -17.42 -3.18
C CYS A 353 45.70 -15.99 -3.37
N SER A 354 45.05 -15.70 -4.51
CA SER A 354 44.53 -14.35 -4.79
C SER A 354 43.41 -13.94 -3.82
N LEU A 355 42.57 -14.91 -3.40
CA LEU A 355 41.48 -14.69 -2.46
C LEU A 355 41.97 -14.61 -1.01
N GLU A 356 42.83 -15.53 -0.58
CA GLU A 356 43.42 -15.54 0.77
C GLU A 356 44.26 -14.28 1.02
N MET A 357 45.09 -13.88 0.06
CA MET A 357 45.85 -12.64 0.13
C MET A 357 44.93 -11.41 0.13
N LYS A 358 43.82 -11.43 -0.63
CA LYS A 358 42.82 -10.34 -0.62
C LYS A 358 42.16 -10.21 0.76
N LEU A 359 41.68 -11.30 1.33
CA LEU A 359 41.05 -11.33 2.66
C LEU A 359 42.04 -10.97 3.77
N ALA A 360 43.26 -11.53 3.74
CA ALA A 360 44.29 -11.21 4.72
C ALA A 360 44.74 -9.74 4.65
N THR A 361 44.90 -9.18 3.44
CA THR A 361 45.26 -7.76 3.28
C THR A 361 44.14 -6.82 3.72
N ASP A 362 42.89 -7.17 3.43
CA ASP A 362 41.73 -6.39 3.84
C ASP A 362 41.60 -6.40 5.38
N ARG A 363 41.85 -7.55 6.03
CA ARG A 363 41.93 -7.66 7.49
C ARG A 363 43.05 -6.81 8.10
N LEU A 364 44.26 -6.82 7.55
CA LEU A 364 45.37 -5.96 8.00
C LEU A 364 45.01 -4.47 7.95
N ARG A 365 44.24 -4.06 6.94
CA ARG A 365 43.85 -2.67 6.73
C ARG A 365 42.80 -2.22 7.73
N VAL A 366 41.87 -3.10 8.11
CA VAL A 366 40.79 -2.83 9.07
C VAL A 366 41.28 -2.92 10.51
N GLU A 367 42.10 -3.93 10.85
CA GLU A 367 42.54 -4.16 12.24
C GLU A 367 43.79 -3.35 12.65
N GLN A 368 44.49 -2.70 11.71
CA GLN A 368 45.73 -1.93 11.94
C GLN A 368 46.81 -2.69 12.75
N ARG A 369 46.87 -4.01 12.63
CA ARG A 369 47.86 -4.85 13.32
C ARG A 369 48.75 -5.55 12.30
N ASP A 370 50.05 -5.59 12.57
CA ASP A 370 51.01 -6.34 11.76
C ASP A 370 50.82 -7.84 11.98
N ILE A 371 49.86 -8.44 11.29
CA ILE A 371 49.48 -9.86 11.47
C ILE A 371 50.09 -10.74 10.36
N LEU A 372 50.49 -10.17 9.23
CA LEU A 372 50.94 -10.90 8.03
C LEU A 372 52.47 -10.94 7.92
N ILE A 373 53.00 -12.15 7.72
CA ILE A 373 54.42 -12.44 7.50
C ILE A 373 54.55 -13.09 6.12
N LEU A 374 55.44 -12.56 5.28
CA LEU A 374 55.73 -13.09 3.96
C LEU A 374 57.04 -13.87 4.01
N VAL A 375 57.02 -15.11 3.52
CA VAL A 375 58.19 -15.98 3.39
C VAL A 375 58.32 -16.36 1.92
N PHE A 376 59.41 -15.98 1.26
CA PHE A 376 59.68 -16.37 -0.12
C PHE A 376 60.45 -17.69 -0.15
N LEU A 377 59.86 -18.74 -0.71
CA LEU A 377 60.51 -20.05 -0.85
C LEU A 377 61.51 -20.09 -2.02
N GLU A 378 61.38 -19.16 -2.95
CA GLU A 378 62.22 -19.06 -4.13
C GLU A 378 62.35 -17.61 -4.60
N ASP A 379 63.38 -17.32 -5.39
CA ASP A 379 63.56 -16.00 -5.98
C ASP A 379 62.50 -15.75 -7.06
N ILE A 380 61.64 -14.76 -6.79
CA ILE A 380 60.60 -14.31 -7.72
C ILE A 380 61.02 -12.99 -8.34
N SER A 381 61.01 -12.92 -9.67
CA SER A 381 61.40 -11.71 -10.36
C SER A 381 60.40 -10.55 -10.08
N PRO A 382 60.87 -9.30 -9.98
CA PRO A 382 60.00 -8.15 -9.74
C PRO A 382 58.86 -8.00 -10.78
N HIS A 383 59.08 -8.48 -12.01
CA HIS A 383 58.07 -8.48 -13.08
C HIS A 383 56.92 -9.45 -12.81
N GLN A 384 57.20 -10.64 -12.27
CA GLN A 384 56.17 -11.60 -11.88
C GLN A 384 55.40 -11.11 -10.64
N LEU A 385 56.09 -10.41 -9.74
CA LEU A 385 55.48 -9.79 -8.58
C LEU A 385 54.60 -8.60 -8.95
N SER A 386 54.98 -7.80 -9.96
CA SER A 386 54.20 -6.63 -10.39
C SER A 386 52.87 -6.97 -11.03
N ALA A 387 52.73 -8.19 -11.59
CA ALA A 387 51.43 -8.73 -12.00
C ALA A 387 50.44 -8.82 -10.82
N HIS A 388 50.95 -8.88 -9.58
CA HIS A 388 50.20 -8.93 -8.34
C HIS A 388 50.38 -7.65 -7.52
N HIS A 389 49.77 -6.55 -7.98
CA HIS A 389 49.99 -5.19 -7.45
C HIS A 389 49.85 -5.07 -5.91
N ARG A 390 48.95 -5.85 -5.28
CA ARG A 390 48.77 -5.85 -3.81
C ARG A 390 49.97 -6.45 -3.08
N LEU A 391 50.43 -7.62 -3.51
CA LEU A 391 51.61 -8.27 -2.95
C LEU A 391 52.87 -7.42 -3.19
N ALA A 392 53.03 -6.88 -4.40
CA ALA A 392 54.14 -5.98 -4.71
C ALA A 392 54.18 -4.74 -3.79
N ARG A 393 53.01 -4.20 -3.40
CA ARG A 393 52.93 -3.11 -2.43
C ARG A 393 53.33 -3.55 -1.01
N LEU A 394 52.91 -4.74 -0.58
CA LEU A 394 53.27 -5.29 0.73
C LEU A 394 54.77 -5.53 0.85
N VAL A 395 55.40 -6.13 -0.17
CA VAL A 395 56.85 -6.37 -0.22
C VAL A 395 57.65 -5.07 -0.15
N LYS A 396 57.16 -3.98 -0.76
CA LYS A 396 57.81 -2.66 -0.68
C LYS A 396 57.65 -1.96 0.68
N THR A 397 56.62 -2.32 1.44
CA THR A 397 56.24 -1.58 2.66
C THR A 397 56.50 -2.35 3.94
N ARG A 398 56.76 -3.66 3.86
CA ARG A 398 56.92 -4.54 5.02
C ARG A 398 58.11 -5.48 4.86
N THR A 399 58.62 -5.92 6.00
CA THR A 399 59.70 -6.90 6.09
C THR A 399 59.19 -8.30 5.69
N TYR A 400 59.91 -8.97 4.79
CA TYR A 400 59.71 -10.36 4.40
C TYR A 400 60.95 -11.19 4.75
N LEU A 401 60.81 -12.51 4.74
CA LEU A 401 61.90 -13.46 4.96
C LEU A 401 62.14 -14.24 3.67
N ASP A 402 63.39 -14.38 3.26
CA ASP A 402 63.77 -15.21 2.13
C ASP A 402 64.27 -16.56 2.64
N TRP A 403 63.86 -17.64 1.98
CA TRP A 403 64.40 -18.96 2.23
C TRP A 403 65.88 -19.02 1.79
N PRO A 404 66.82 -19.30 2.70
CA PRO A 404 68.24 -19.29 2.40
C PRO A 404 68.62 -20.38 1.39
N LYS A 405 69.59 -20.08 0.51
CA LYS A 405 70.17 -21.05 -0.43
C LYS A 405 71.31 -21.87 0.19
N GLU A 406 71.99 -21.28 1.18
CA GLU A 406 73.14 -21.88 1.84
C GLU A 406 72.70 -22.59 3.13
N PRO A 407 73.10 -23.85 3.35
CA PRO A 407 72.67 -24.63 4.51
C PRO A 407 73.13 -24.03 5.86
N GLU A 408 74.21 -23.26 5.85
CA GLU A 408 74.74 -22.59 7.06
C GLU A 408 73.77 -21.51 7.60
N GLN A 409 72.93 -20.93 6.73
CA GLN A 409 71.99 -19.87 7.09
C GLN A 409 70.60 -20.40 7.50
N TYR A 410 70.38 -21.72 7.46
CA TYR A 410 69.07 -22.32 7.73
C TYR A 410 68.63 -22.07 9.18
N GLN A 411 69.55 -22.18 10.14
CA GLN A 411 69.25 -21.95 11.55
C GLN A 411 68.84 -20.49 11.81
N ASP A 412 69.55 -19.53 11.22
CA ASP A 412 69.24 -18.11 11.36
C ASP A 412 67.85 -17.76 10.81
N PHE A 413 67.45 -18.36 9.68
CA PHE A 413 66.11 -18.21 9.13
C PHE A 413 65.04 -18.70 10.12
N TRP A 414 65.22 -19.90 10.67
CA TRP A 414 64.27 -20.48 11.62
C TRP A 414 64.20 -19.69 12.92
N ASP A 415 65.32 -19.19 13.44
CA ASP A 415 65.34 -18.33 14.63
C ASP A 415 64.59 -17.02 14.40
N ARG A 416 64.76 -16.38 13.23
CA ARG A 416 64.00 -15.17 12.87
C ARG A 416 62.51 -15.43 12.73
N LEU A 417 62.14 -16.51 12.04
CA LEU A 417 60.72 -16.85 11.85
C LEU A 417 60.07 -17.19 13.19
N TRP A 418 60.73 -18.01 14.01
CA TRP A 418 60.27 -18.39 15.33
C TRP A 418 60.13 -17.16 16.24
N ALA A 419 61.13 -16.27 16.30
CA ALA A 419 61.06 -15.04 17.09
C ALA A 419 59.92 -14.11 16.65
N THR A 420 59.55 -14.13 15.38
CA THR A 420 58.44 -13.33 14.83
C THR A 420 57.07 -13.91 15.23
N LEU A 421 56.96 -15.24 15.33
CA LEU A 421 55.73 -15.97 15.66
C LEU A 421 55.52 -16.20 17.16
N ALA A 422 56.62 -16.29 17.91
CA ALA A 422 56.62 -16.53 19.34
C ALA A 422 55.78 -15.46 20.06
N PRO A 423 54.95 -15.85 21.04
CA PRO A 423 54.23 -14.89 21.86
C PRO A 423 55.24 -14.05 22.64
N LYS A 424 55.22 -12.73 22.44
CA LYS A 424 56.01 -11.81 23.26
C LYS A 424 55.51 -11.91 24.71
N HIS A 425 56.35 -12.33 25.63
CA HIS A 425 56.01 -12.30 27.06
C HIS A 425 55.76 -10.84 27.48
N GLY A 426 54.50 -10.50 27.79
CA GLY A 426 54.13 -9.22 28.38
C GLY A 426 53.18 -8.32 27.58
N GLN A 427 52.12 -8.84 26.95
CA GLN A 427 50.93 -8.05 26.56
C GLN A 427 49.63 -8.82 26.79
#